data_AF-A0A351CJH0-F1
#
_entry.id   AF-A0A351CJH0-F1
#
_cell.length_a   1.000
_cell.length_b   1.000
_cell.length_c   1.000
_cell.angle_alpha   90.00
_cell.angle_beta   90.00
_cell.angle_gamma   90.00
#
_symmetry.space_group_name_H-M   'P 1'
#
loop_
_entity.id
_entity.type
_entity.pdbx_description
1 polymer ?
#
loop_
_entity_poly.entity_id
_entity_poly.type
_entity_poly.pdbx_seq_one_letter_code
_entity_poly.pdbx_strand_id
1 'polypeptide(L)'
;FTYGDSISKYIATYSDDQKRIKHNVSTRIMEFLFAIYGGFFGAGLGIMLMAGLQILGIRDIQLNNALKNLLGAVISLVAVIIFAISGIVAWDYTIAAFIGAMIGGLIGARFAQWLSAIWLRRVVILFGSFFSIYYFLKYYTNLFL
;
A
#
# COMPACT_ATOMS: atom_id res chain seq x y z
N PHE A 1 -12.63 -7.06 27.14
CA PHE A 1 -11.40 -7.87 27.17
C PHE A 1 -11.67 -9.33 26.74
N THR A 2 -12.53 -9.54 25.72
CA THR A 2 -13.12 -10.87 25.43
C THR A 2 -13.05 -11.24 23.93
N TYR A 3 -12.07 -10.67 23.20
CA TYR A 3 -11.86 -10.90 21.76
C TYR A 3 -10.46 -11.47 21.45
N GLY A 4 -9.63 -11.74 22.46
CA GLY A 4 -8.27 -12.26 22.28
C GLY A 4 -8.22 -13.72 21.83
N ASP A 5 -9.07 -14.57 22.41
CA ASP A 5 -9.01 -16.02 22.17
C ASP A 5 -9.60 -16.46 20.82
N SER A 6 -10.62 -15.75 20.33
CA SER A 6 -11.17 -16.02 18.99
C SER A 6 -10.19 -15.61 17.90
N ILE A 7 -9.57 -14.42 18.01
CA ILE A 7 -8.55 -13.94 17.06
C ILE A 7 -7.32 -14.87 17.10
N SER A 8 -6.89 -15.31 18.28
CA SER A 8 -5.80 -16.27 18.47
C SER A 8 -6.07 -17.61 17.77
N LYS A 9 -7.27 -18.19 17.89
CA LYS A 9 -7.62 -19.44 17.20
C LYS A 9 -7.69 -19.29 15.68
N TYR A 10 -8.23 -18.19 15.16
CA TYR A 10 -8.24 -17.93 13.71
C TYR A 10 -6.82 -17.72 13.14
N ILE A 11 -5.94 -17.05 13.89
CA ILE A 11 -4.53 -16.89 13.51
C ILE A 11 -3.78 -18.22 13.59
N ALA A 12 -4.02 -19.03 14.63
CA ALA A 12 -3.34 -20.31 14.85
C ALA A 12 -3.71 -21.36 13.78
N THR A 13 -4.99 -21.49 13.42
CA THR A 13 -5.46 -22.42 12.38
C THR A 13 -4.96 -22.05 10.99
N TYR A 14 -4.79 -20.76 10.68
CA TYR A 14 -4.15 -20.32 9.42
C TYR A 14 -2.62 -20.43 9.45
N SER A 15 -1.98 -20.33 10.62
CA SER A 15 -0.51 -20.43 10.72
C SER A 15 0.01 -21.83 10.39
N ASP A 16 -0.80 -22.87 10.63
CA ASP A 16 -0.38 -24.27 10.45
C ASP A 16 -0.46 -24.72 8.98
N ASP A 17 -1.44 -24.21 8.21
CA ASP A 17 -1.57 -24.43 6.76
C ASP A 17 -0.52 -23.62 5.95
N GLN A 18 0.12 -22.63 6.58
CA GLN A 18 1.11 -21.72 6.00
C GLN A 18 2.57 -22.10 6.26
N LYS A 19 2.86 -23.13 7.06
CA LYS A 19 4.23 -23.64 7.32
C LYS A 19 5.01 -24.08 6.06
N ARG A 20 4.43 -23.96 4.87
CA ARG A 20 5.07 -24.21 3.56
C ARG A 20 5.55 -22.95 2.82
N ILE A 21 5.56 -21.75 3.41
CA ILE A 21 6.38 -20.67 2.82
C ILE A 21 7.84 -21.06 2.97
N LYS A 22 8.43 -21.63 1.91
CA LYS A 22 9.87 -21.86 1.84
C LYS A 22 10.55 -20.49 1.87
N HIS A 23 11.01 -20.07 3.05
CA HIS A 23 11.85 -18.89 3.23
C HIS A 23 13.21 -19.12 2.59
N ASN A 24 13.24 -19.00 1.26
CA ASN A 24 14.44 -19.04 0.46
C ASN A 24 15.09 -17.66 0.42
N VAL A 25 16.34 -17.59 -0.03
CA VAL A 25 17.04 -16.31 -0.23
C VAL A 25 16.27 -15.40 -1.21
N SER A 26 15.64 -15.98 -2.23
CA SER A 26 14.83 -15.25 -3.21
C SER A 26 13.64 -14.49 -2.59
N THR A 27 12.93 -15.09 -1.63
CA THR A 27 11.83 -14.45 -0.88
C THR A 27 12.30 -13.19 -0.14
N ARG A 28 13.43 -13.28 0.57
CA ARG A 28 13.97 -12.16 1.34
C ARG A 28 14.44 -11.02 0.44
N ILE A 29 15.05 -11.35 -0.70
CA ILE A 29 15.45 -10.36 -1.69
C ILE A 29 14.22 -9.64 -2.23
N MET A 30 13.16 -10.36 -2.56
CA MET A 30 11.92 -9.76 -3.07
C MET A 30 11.28 -8.82 -2.05
N GLU A 31 11.16 -9.25 -0.79
CA GLU A 31 10.66 -8.41 0.31
C GLU A 31 11.53 -7.15 0.52
N PHE A 32 12.85 -7.29 0.42
CA PHE A 32 13.78 -6.17 0.52
C PHE A 32 13.58 -5.16 -0.61
N LEU A 33 13.42 -5.62 -1.85
CA LEU A 33 13.13 -4.74 -3.00
C LEU A 33 11.78 -4.03 -2.84
N PHE A 34 10.76 -4.71 -2.31
CA PHE A 34 9.47 -4.09 -1.99
C PHE A 34 9.59 -3.06 -0.87
N ALA A 35 10.43 -3.28 0.13
CA ALA A 35 10.68 -2.31 1.18
C ALA A 35 11.35 -1.04 0.63
N ILE A 36 12.34 -1.16 -0.27
CA ILE A 36 12.97 -0.02 -0.94
C ILE A 36 11.94 0.74 -1.79
N TYR A 37 11.18 0.02 -2.62
CA TYR A 37 10.14 0.63 -3.46
C TYR A 37 9.08 1.32 -2.59
N GLY A 38 8.63 0.66 -1.54
CA GLY A 38 7.60 1.13 -0.62
C GLY A 38 8.02 2.36 0.17
N GLY A 39 9.29 2.43 0.58
CA GLY A 39 9.84 3.58 1.28
C GLY A 39 9.99 4.83 0.39
N PHE A 40 10.17 4.66 -0.92
CA PHE A 40 10.29 5.79 -1.85
C PHE A 40 8.95 6.23 -2.46
N PHE A 41 8.17 5.30 -3.04
CA PHE A 41 6.94 5.64 -3.75
C PHE A 41 5.69 5.56 -2.88
N GLY A 42 5.58 4.55 -2.01
CA GLY A 42 4.40 4.25 -1.17
C GLY A 42 3.13 3.87 -1.96
N ALA A 43 2.76 4.65 -2.97
CA ALA A 43 1.66 4.40 -3.88
C ALA A 43 1.91 3.13 -4.73
N GLY A 44 0.97 2.19 -4.68
CA GLY A 44 1.07 0.91 -5.38
C GLY A 44 1.76 -0.22 -4.61
N LEU A 45 2.39 0.05 -3.47
CA LEU A 45 3.05 -0.97 -2.62
C LEU A 45 2.09 -2.11 -2.26
N GLY A 46 0.84 -1.79 -1.91
CA GLY A 46 -0.15 -2.79 -1.53
C GLY A 46 -0.43 -3.82 -2.64
N ILE A 47 -0.48 -3.39 -3.90
CA ILE A 47 -0.72 -4.28 -5.05
C ILE A 47 0.53 -5.14 -5.31
N MET A 48 1.73 -4.55 -5.22
CA MET A 48 2.99 -5.28 -5.33
C MET A 48 3.14 -6.35 -4.25
N LEU A 49 2.84 -6.02 -2.99
CA LEU A 49 2.83 -6.97 -1.88
C LEU A 49 1.82 -8.08 -2.14
N MET A 50 0.58 -7.77 -2.55
CA MET A 50 -0.41 -8.82 -2.84
C MET A 50 0.00 -9.74 -3.98
N ALA A 51 0.58 -9.19 -5.04
CA ALA A 51 1.06 -9.96 -6.18
C ALA A 51 2.25 -10.86 -5.76
N GLY A 52 3.19 -10.30 -4.99
CA GLY A 52 4.32 -11.05 -4.46
C GLY A 52 3.90 -12.18 -3.54
N LEU A 53 3.03 -11.90 -2.56
CA LEU A 53 2.51 -12.92 -1.65
C LEU A 53 1.79 -14.06 -2.38
N GLN A 54 1.08 -13.77 -3.49
CA GLN A 54 0.49 -14.81 -4.34
C GLN A 54 1.54 -15.69 -5.03
N ILE A 55 2.62 -15.08 -5.55
CA ILE A 55 3.75 -15.80 -6.17
C ILE A 55 4.43 -16.71 -5.13
N LEU A 56 4.48 -16.27 -3.87
CA LEU A 56 5.05 -17.02 -2.74
C LEU A 56 4.14 -18.16 -2.24
N GLY A 57 2.93 -18.31 -2.79
CA GLY A 57 2.01 -19.39 -2.47
C GLY A 57 0.87 -18.98 -1.53
N ILE A 58 0.76 -17.72 -1.12
CA ILE A 58 -0.38 -17.23 -0.33
C ILE A 58 -1.56 -16.96 -1.26
N ARG A 59 -2.37 -18.01 -1.44
CA ARG A 59 -3.58 -17.99 -2.28
C ARG A 59 -4.82 -17.51 -1.55
N ASP A 60 -4.81 -17.57 -0.22
CA ASP A 60 -5.90 -17.06 0.59
C ASP A 60 -5.95 -15.53 0.52
N ILE A 61 -7.05 -15.01 -0.02
CA ILE A 61 -7.24 -13.58 -0.29
C ILE A 61 -7.28 -12.78 1.01
N GLN A 62 -7.87 -13.33 2.08
CA GLN A 62 -8.02 -12.64 3.35
C GLN A 62 -6.70 -12.58 4.10
N LEU A 63 -5.94 -13.67 4.12
CA LEU A 63 -4.59 -13.71 4.68
C LEU A 63 -3.65 -12.78 3.90
N ASN A 64 -3.69 -12.81 2.57
CA ASN A 64 -2.89 -11.93 1.74
C ASN A 64 -3.21 -10.45 2.02
N ASN A 65 -4.50 -10.11 2.16
CA ASN A 65 -4.93 -8.77 2.52
C ASN A 65 -4.48 -8.36 3.94
N ALA A 66 -4.42 -9.29 4.89
CA ALA A 66 -3.88 -9.02 6.23
C ALA A 66 -2.36 -8.76 6.17
N LEU A 67 -1.62 -9.62 5.47
CA LEU A 67 -0.16 -9.53 5.36
C LEU A 67 0.30 -8.30 4.60
N LYS A 68 -0.37 -7.90 3.51
CA LYS A 68 -0.02 -6.67 2.80
C LYS A 68 -0.14 -5.44 3.70
N ASN A 69 -1.14 -5.41 4.58
CA ASN A 69 -1.41 -4.27 5.46
C ASN A 69 -0.37 -4.24 6.58
N LEU A 70 -0.04 -5.40 7.16
CA LEU A 70 1.01 -5.52 8.17
C LEU A 70 2.39 -5.13 7.60
N LEU A 71 2.80 -5.73 6.47
CA LEU A 71 4.08 -5.45 5.82
C LEU A 71 4.14 -4.00 5.34
N GLY A 72 3.08 -3.50 4.72
CA GLY A 72 2.99 -2.11 4.29
C GLY A 72 3.11 -1.12 5.45
N ALA A 73 2.49 -1.42 6.59
CA ALA A 73 2.60 -0.60 7.80
C ALA A 73 4.03 -0.59 8.36
N VAL A 74 4.69 -1.74 8.43
CA VAL A 74 6.09 -1.84 8.89
C VAL A 74 7.02 -1.08 7.94
N ILE A 75 6.91 -1.28 6.63
CA ILE A 75 7.72 -0.57 5.63
C ILE A 75 7.53 0.95 5.76
N SER A 76 6.28 1.40 5.88
CA SER A 76 5.97 2.83 6.00
C SER A 76 6.49 3.41 7.30
N LEU A 77 6.35 2.69 8.42
CA LEU A 77 6.85 3.12 9.73
C LEU A 77 8.37 3.25 9.73
N VAL A 78 9.07 2.25 9.19
CA VAL A 78 10.53 2.28 9.06
C VAL A 78 10.97 3.44 8.16
N ALA A 79 10.29 3.67 7.03
CA ALA A 79 10.57 4.80 6.14
C ALA A 79 10.42 6.14 6.87
N VAL A 80 9.32 6.33 7.62
CA VAL A 80 9.09 7.53 8.43
C VAL A 80 10.20 7.73 9.45
N ILE A 81 10.63 6.69 10.17
CA ILE A 81 11.74 6.78 11.14
C ILE A 81 13.04 7.21 10.45
N ILE A 82 13.38 6.58 9.31
CA ILE A 82 14.60 6.90 8.56
C ILE A 82 14.57 8.36 8.10
N PHE A 83 13.45 8.83 7.53
CA PHE A 83 13.32 10.22 7.09
C PHE A 83 13.39 11.19 8.27
N ALA A 84 12.74 10.88 9.39
CA ALA A 84 12.77 11.70 10.60
C ALA A 84 14.19 11.86 11.15
N ILE A 85 14.96 10.78 11.23
CA ILE A 85 16.36 10.80 11.71
C ILE A 85 17.29 11.50 10.71
N SER A 86 16.99 11.43 9.42
CA SER A 86 17.81 12.07 8.37
C SER A 86 17.77 13.60 8.41
N GLY A 87 16.85 14.21 9.18
CA GLY A 87 16.77 15.66 9.34
C GLY A 87 16.23 16.41 8.11
N ILE A 88 15.73 15.69 7.09
CA ILE A 88 15.21 16.26 5.84
C ILE A 88 13.70 16.62 6.00
N VAL A 89 13.09 16.27 7.13
CA VAL A 89 11.66 16.43 7.39
C VAL A 89 11.33 17.85 7.84
N ALA A 90 10.55 18.56 7.03
CA ALA A 90 9.98 19.85 7.40
C ALA A 90 8.72 19.66 8.26
N TRP A 91 8.92 19.59 9.58
CA TRP A 91 7.90 19.22 10.56
C TRP A 91 6.60 20.03 10.49
N ASP A 92 6.69 21.33 10.19
CA ASP A 92 5.52 22.22 10.06
C ASP A 92 4.54 21.70 9.00
N TYR A 93 5.06 21.30 7.84
CA TYR A 93 4.26 20.74 6.75
C TYR A 93 3.94 19.26 6.99
N THR A 94 4.85 18.50 7.60
CA THR A 94 4.68 17.07 7.84
C THR A 94 3.53 16.78 8.79
N ILE A 95 3.37 17.54 9.88
CA ILE A 95 2.27 17.33 10.84
C ILE A 95 0.93 17.66 10.18
N ALA A 96 0.85 18.76 9.45
CA ALA A 96 -0.37 19.13 8.71
C ALA A 96 -0.74 18.06 7.66
N ALA A 97 0.25 17.59 6.89
CA ALA A 97 0.07 16.52 5.91
C ALA A 97 -0.33 15.20 6.57
N PHE A 98 0.25 14.86 7.72
CA PHE A 98 -0.09 13.65 8.48
C PHE A 98 -1.53 13.67 8.95
N ILE A 99 -1.99 14.77 9.56
CA ILE A 99 -3.39 14.93 9.99
C ILE A 99 -4.32 14.84 8.79
N GLY A 100 -4.00 15.53 7.69
CA GLY A 100 -4.77 15.47 6.45
C GLY A 100 -4.84 14.05 5.88
N ALA A 101 -3.74 13.32 5.88
CA ALA A 101 -3.66 11.94 5.41
C ALA A 101 -4.46 10.98 6.31
N MET A 102 -4.43 11.16 7.64
CA MET A 102 -5.26 10.36 8.54
C MET A 102 -6.74 10.59 8.30
N ILE A 103 -7.18 11.85 8.25
CA ILE A 103 -8.59 12.20 8.02
C ILE A 103 -9.03 11.70 6.65
N GLY A 104 -8.25 12.00 5.60
CA GLY A 104 -8.51 11.54 4.24
C GLY A 104 -8.52 10.02 4.12
N GLY A 105 -7.63 9.31 4.81
CA GLY A 105 -7.58 7.86 4.85
C GLY A 105 -8.82 7.25 5.50
N LEU A 106 -9.28 7.80 6.63
CA LEU A 106 -10.49 7.32 7.31
C LEU A 106 -11.76 7.59 6.48
N ILE A 107 -11.90 8.81 5.96
CA ILE A 107 -13.04 9.18 5.11
C ILE A 107 -13.02 8.36 3.82
N GLY A 108 -11.87 8.27 3.17
CA GLY A 108 -11.66 7.52 1.94
C GLY A 108 -11.95 6.03 2.11
N ALA A 109 -11.51 5.41 3.21
CA ALA A 109 -11.80 4.01 3.50
C ALA A 109 -13.32 3.76 3.64
N ARG A 110 -14.03 4.64 4.34
CA ARG A 110 -15.50 4.56 4.45
C ARG A 110 -16.19 4.76 3.11
N PHE A 111 -15.75 5.75 2.34
CA PHE A 111 -16.34 6.05 1.04
C PHE A 111 -16.08 4.94 0.02
N ALA A 112 -14.91 4.32 0.05
CA ALA A 112 -14.55 3.20 -0.81
C ALA A 112 -15.45 1.98 -0.60
N GLN A 113 -15.97 1.76 0.62
CA GLN A 113 -16.92 0.69 0.90
C GLN A 113 -18.30 0.93 0.25
N TRP A 114 -18.66 2.19 -0.01
CA TRP A 114 -19.95 2.55 -0.59
C TRP A 114 -19.90 2.65 -2.12
N LEU A 115 -18.71 2.74 -2.70
CA LEU A 115 -18.52 2.94 -4.12
C LEU A 115 -18.52 1.61 -4.88
N SER A 116 -19.47 1.42 -5.78
CA SER A 116 -19.47 0.23 -6.64
C SER A 116 -18.23 0.20 -7.55
N ALA A 117 -17.75 -1.00 -7.88
CA ALA A 117 -16.56 -1.20 -8.71
C ALA A 117 -16.62 -0.50 -10.08
N ILE A 118 -17.83 -0.36 -10.67
CA ILE A 118 -18.01 0.31 -11.97
C ILE A 118 -17.69 1.81 -11.88
N TRP A 119 -18.10 2.47 -10.79
CA TRP A 119 -17.83 3.89 -10.57
C TRP A 119 -16.35 4.13 -10.31
N LEU A 120 -15.73 3.30 -9.47
CA LEU A 120 -14.29 3.38 -9.22
C LEU A 120 -13.50 3.26 -10.53
N ARG A 121 -13.83 2.27 -11.36
CA ARG A 121 -13.19 2.08 -12.68
C ARG A 121 -13.38 3.30 -13.59
N ARG A 122 -14.61 3.83 -13.69
CA ARG A 122 -14.90 5.00 -14.52
C ARG A 122 -14.10 6.22 -14.08
N VAL A 123 -14.05 6.49 -12.78
CA VAL A 123 -13.29 7.61 -12.22
C VAL A 123 -11.80 7.48 -12.55
N VAL A 124 -11.22 6.30 -12.35
CA VAL A 124 -9.80 6.05 -12.66
C VAL A 124 -9.51 6.25 -14.15
N ILE A 125 -10.36 5.72 -15.04
CA ILE A 125 -10.22 5.90 -16.49
C ILE A 125 -10.32 7.39 -16.86
N LEU A 126 -11.33 8.09 -16.33
CA LEU A 126 -11.54 9.52 -16.61
C LEU A 126 -10.34 10.36 -16.20
N PHE A 127 -9.83 10.21 -14.96
CA PHE A 127 -8.65 10.94 -14.52
C PHE A 127 -7.41 10.58 -15.34
N GLY A 128 -7.20 9.28 -15.62
CA GLY A 128 -6.08 8.83 -16.45
C GLY A 128 -6.10 9.44 -17.85
N SER A 129 -7.25 9.39 -18.53
CA SER A 129 -7.44 10.01 -19.84
C SER A 129 -7.30 11.53 -19.79
N PHE A 130 -7.87 12.18 -18.77
CA PHE A 130 -7.77 13.62 -18.59
C PHE A 130 -6.33 14.08 -18.42
N PHE A 131 -5.58 13.48 -17.50
CA PHE A 131 -4.17 13.82 -17.28
C PHE A 131 -3.32 13.50 -18.52
N SER A 132 -3.59 12.39 -19.20
CA SER A 132 -2.90 12.04 -20.45
C SER A 132 -3.09 13.10 -21.52
N ILE A 133 -4.33 13.52 -21.80
CA ILE A 133 -4.64 14.57 -22.78
C ILE A 133 -4.06 15.92 -22.34
N TYR A 134 -4.24 16.29 -21.07
CA TYR A 134 -3.77 17.56 -20.54
C TYR A 134 -2.24 17.70 -20.65
N TYR A 135 -1.48 16.70 -20.22
CA TYR A 135 -0.03 16.73 -20.33
C TYR A 135 0.45 16.63 -21.77
N PHE A 136 -0.25 15.87 -22.62
CA PHE A 136 0.03 15.84 -24.05
C PHE A 136 -0.10 17.24 -24.65
N LEU A 137 -1.22 17.93 -24.43
CA LEU A 137 -1.41 19.29 -24.91
C LEU A 137 -0.39 20.25 -24.31
N LYS A 138 -0.19 20.24 -22.99
CA LYS A 138 0.79 21.12 -22.33
C LYS A 138 2.21 20.92 -22.85
N TYR A 139 2.63 19.68 -23.08
CA TYR A 139 3.98 19.38 -23.57
C TYR A 139 4.14 19.83 -25.02
N TYR A 140 3.17 19.53 -25.90
CA TYR A 140 3.23 19.95 -27.29
C TYR A 140 3.10 21.47 -27.44
N THR A 141 2.21 22.13 -26.72
CA THR A 141 2.03 23.59 -26.82
C THR A 141 3.23 24.37 -26.28
N ASN A 142 3.89 23.89 -25.21
CA ASN A 142 5.13 24.50 -24.71
C ASN A 142 6.39 24.17 -25.54
N LEU A 143 6.32 23.21 -26.48
CA LEU A 143 7.43 22.90 -27.38
C LEU A 143 7.45 23.81 -28.61
N PHE A 144 6.32 24.47 -28.93
CA PHE A 144 6.15 25.31 -30.12
C PHE A 144 6.11 26.82 -29.83
N LEU A 145 6.19 27.25 -28.57
CA LEU A 145 6.33 28.65 -28.12
C LEU A 145 7.67 28.83 -27.42
#